data_AF-A0A2A5FRZ3-F1
#
_entry.id   AF-A0A2A5FRZ3-F1
#
_cell.length_a   1.000
_cell.length_b   1.000
_cell.length_c   1.000
_cell.angle_alpha   90.00
_cell.angle_beta   90.00
_cell.angle_gamma   90.00
#
_symmetry.space_group_name_H-M   'P 1'
#
loop_
_entity.id
_entity.type
_entity.pdbx_description
1 polymer ?
#
loop_
_entity_poly.entity_id
_entity_poly.type
_entity_poly.pdbx_seq_one_letter_code
_entity_poly.pdbx_strand_id
1 'polypeptide(L)'
;MRADDGTGEWQDWLVDDSESQEVTVGDQQELDQRRGMLKTAMDVLNDRERRIFKARRLSEDTITLEDLSTEFGVSRERIRQIEVRAFEKVQKAVQLAAREVQQDQTALQHLAG
;
A
#
# COMPACT_ATOMS: atom_id res chain seq x y z
N MET A 1 -25.67 5.75 8.40
CA MET A 1 -24.66 5.13 7.53
C MET A 1 -23.53 6.13 7.34
N ARG A 2 -22.41 5.92 8.02
CA ARG A 2 -21.12 6.54 7.70
C ARG A 2 -20.12 5.39 7.73
N ALA A 3 -19.65 5.00 6.54
CA ALA A 3 -18.61 4.00 6.40
C ALA A 3 -17.30 4.69 6.81
N ASP A 4 -16.84 4.32 8.01
CA ASP A 4 -15.53 4.67 8.56
C ASP A 4 -14.74 3.35 8.56
N ASP A 5 -14.30 2.89 7.40
CA ASP A 5 -13.55 1.63 7.22
C ASP A 5 -12.29 1.76 6.34
N GLY A 6 -12.09 2.90 5.66
CA GLY A 6 -11.07 3.03 4.62
C GLY A 6 -9.60 2.99 5.08
N THR A 7 -9.27 3.26 6.34
CA THR A 7 -7.88 3.41 6.80
C THR A 7 -7.22 2.08 7.21
N GLY A 8 -8.02 1.09 7.61
CA GLY A 8 -7.55 -0.25 7.98
C GLY A 8 -7.61 -1.26 6.83
N GLU A 9 -8.59 -1.12 5.93
CA GLU A 9 -8.85 -2.14 4.90
C GLU A 9 -7.71 -2.31 3.90
N TRP A 10 -6.98 -1.26 3.49
CA TRP A 10 -5.91 -1.46 2.51
C TRP A 10 -4.73 -2.28 3.03
N GLN A 11 -4.53 -2.31 4.36
CA GLN A 11 -3.52 -3.18 4.98
C GLN A 11 -3.95 -4.64 4.95
N ASP A 12 -5.26 -4.90 5.09
CA ASP A 12 -5.85 -6.23 4.99
C ASP A 12 -5.79 -6.78 3.55
N TRP A 13 -6.00 -5.92 2.56
CA TRP A 13 -5.84 -6.25 1.14
C TRP A 13 -4.38 -6.46 0.68
N LEU A 14 -3.40 -5.99 1.46
CA LEU A 14 -1.96 -6.16 1.19
C LEU A 14 -1.39 -7.44 1.80
N VAL A 15 -2.20 -8.19 2.57
CA VAL A 15 -1.88 -9.56 2.94
C VAL A 15 -2.11 -10.41 1.70
N ASP A 16 -1.05 -10.67 0.93
CA ASP A 16 -1.12 -11.59 -0.19
C ASP A 16 -1.28 -13.02 0.34
N ASP A 17 -2.17 -13.77 -0.32
CA ASP A 17 -2.53 -15.18 -0.11
C ASP A 17 -1.39 -16.13 -0.56
N SER A 18 -0.13 -15.69 -0.45
CA SER A 18 1.01 -16.50 -0.86
C SER A 18 1.22 -17.59 0.19
N GLU A 19 0.66 -18.77 -0.11
CA GLU A 19 0.88 -20.03 0.57
C GLU A 19 2.38 -20.26 0.85
N SER A 20 2.86 -19.91 2.05
CA SER A 20 3.85 -20.69 2.81
C SER A 20 4.12 -20.08 4.19
N GLN A 21 3.56 -20.76 5.19
CA GLN A 21 4.15 -21.12 6.49
C GLN A 21 4.88 -20.07 7.35
N GLU A 22 4.28 -19.86 8.53
CA GLU A 22 4.93 -19.83 9.85
C GLU A 22 6.25 -19.08 9.96
N VAL A 23 6.17 -17.75 9.98
CA VAL A 23 7.17 -16.93 10.66
C VAL A 23 6.43 -15.88 11.48
N THR A 24 5.93 -16.26 12.65
CA THR A 24 5.50 -15.32 13.70
C THR A 24 6.75 -14.66 14.27
N VAL A 25 7.29 -13.68 13.54
CA VAL A 25 8.32 -12.77 14.04
C VAL A 25 7.56 -11.56 14.58
N GLY A 26 7.58 -11.43 15.91
CA GLY A 26 6.63 -10.66 16.72
C GLY A 26 6.07 -9.39 16.07
N ASP A 27 4.75 -9.24 16.16
CA ASP A 27 3.86 -8.27 15.50
C ASP A 27 4.49 -6.90 15.20
N GLN A 28 5.33 -6.36 16.09
CA GLN A 28 6.01 -5.08 15.90
C GLN A 28 7.01 -5.08 14.72
N GLN A 29 7.83 -6.12 14.60
CA GLN A 29 8.82 -6.23 13.51
C GLN A 29 8.14 -6.43 12.16
N GLU A 30 7.07 -7.22 12.13
CA GLU A 30 6.25 -7.40 10.94
C GLU A 30 5.56 -6.09 10.50
N LEU A 31 4.98 -5.35 11.44
CA LEU A 31 4.38 -4.04 11.17
C LEU A 31 5.39 -3.04 10.63
N ASP A 32 6.60 -3.00 11.21
CA ASP A 32 7.67 -2.11 10.75
C ASP A 32 8.16 -2.50 9.35
N GLN A 33 8.24 -3.80 9.04
CA GLN A 33 8.59 -4.30 7.71
C GLN A 33 7.51 -3.95 6.67
N ARG A 34 6.23 -4.18 6.98
CA ARG A 34 5.09 -3.79 6.13
C ARG A 34 5.06 -2.28 5.88
N ARG A 35 5.27 -1.46 6.92
CA ARG A 35 5.38 0.00 6.80
C ARG A 35 6.57 0.42 5.93
N GLY A 36 7.70 -0.25 6.06
CA GLY A 36 8.89 -0.04 5.23
C GLY A 36 8.60 -0.30 3.75
N MET A 37 7.97 -1.44 3.42
CA MET A 37 7.59 -1.79 2.05
C MET A 37 6.60 -0.77 1.46
N LEU A 38 5.59 -0.35 2.22
CA LEU A 38 4.67 0.70 1.78
C LEU A 38 5.42 2.00 1.49
N LYS A 39 6.32 2.42 2.38
CA LYS A 39 7.07 3.67 2.22
C LYS A 39 7.84 3.65 0.90
N THR A 40 8.52 2.55 0.58
CA THR A 40 9.22 2.37 -0.70
C THR A 40 8.26 2.32 -1.87
N ALA A 41 7.12 1.64 -1.75
CA ALA A 41 6.11 1.56 -2.80
C ALA A 41 5.50 2.92 -3.15
N MET A 42 5.37 3.82 -2.15
CA MET A 42 4.93 5.19 -2.37
C MET A 42 5.90 5.99 -3.25
N ASP A 43 7.17 5.59 -3.36
CA ASP A 43 8.18 6.26 -4.19
C ASP A 43 8.04 5.99 -5.69
N VAL A 44 7.25 4.98 -6.06
CA VAL A 44 6.86 4.72 -7.45
C VAL A 44 5.80 5.72 -7.94
N LEU A 45 5.10 6.39 -7.02
CA LEU A 45 4.06 7.37 -7.35
C LEU A 45 4.66 8.75 -7.61
N ASN A 46 4.16 9.41 -8.66
CA ASN A 46 4.42 10.85 -8.84
C ASN A 46 3.67 11.68 -7.78
N ASP A 47 4.00 12.96 -7.64
CA ASP A 47 3.44 13.82 -6.58
C ASP A 47 1.90 13.85 -6.57
N ARG A 48 1.30 13.85 -7.77
CA ARG A 48 -0.14 13.88 -7.95
C ARG A 48 -0.81 12.57 -7.54
N GLU A 49 -0.27 11.45 -8.00
CA GLU A 49 -0.71 10.10 -7.61
C GLU A 49 -0.54 9.90 -6.10
N ARG A 50 0.61 10.30 -5.55
CA ARG A 50 0.93 10.22 -4.12
C ARG A 50 -0.05 11.03 -3.28
N ARG A 51 -0.39 12.25 -3.70
CA ARG A 51 -1.34 13.12 -3.00
C ARG A 51 -2.74 12.51 -3.00
N ILE A 52 -3.24 12.03 -4.15
CA ILE A 52 -4.55 11.40 -4.27
C ILE A 52 -4.61 10.10 -3.44
N PHE A 53 -3.59 9.24 -3.56
CA PHE A 53 -3.51 7.98 -2.84
C PHE A 53 -3.48 8.21 -1.31
N LYS A 54 -2.64 9.12 -0.82
CA LYS A 54 -2.59 9.48 0.60
C LYS A 54 -3.94 10.02 1.09
N ALA A 55 -4.52 10.97 0.37
CA ALA A 55 -5.78 11.61 0.74
C ALA A 55 -6.97 10.64 0.83
N ARG A 56 -6.95 9.59 0.00
CA ARG A 56 -8.04 8.63 -0.13
C ARG A 56 -7.87 7.37 0.70
N ARG A 57 -6.63 6.97 1.01
CA ARG A 57 -6.33 5.65 1.59
C ARG A 57 -5.52 5.69 2.89
N LEU A 58 -4.70 6.73 3.10
CA LEU A 58 -3.83 6.85 4.27
C LEU A 58 -4.26 7.97 5.23
N SER A 59 -5.29 8.73 4.87
CA SER A 59 -5.85 9.81 5.69
C SER A 59 -7.03 9.29 6.48
N GLU A 60 -7.11 9.65 7.76
CA GLU A 60 -8.27 9.34 8.62
C GLU A 60 -9.52 10.04 8.07
N ASP A 61 -9.41 11.32 7.76
CA ASP A 61 -10.43 12.05 7.00
C ASP A 61 -10.20 11.85 5.50
N THR A 62 -10.95 10.94 4.89
CA THR A 62 -10.85 10.69 3.45
C THR A 62 -11.42 11.87 2.64
N ILE A 63 -10.57 12.47 1.80
CA ILE A 63 -10.99 13.57 0.92
C ILE A 63 -11.89 13.00 -0.19
N THR A 64 -12.94 13.72 -0.57
CA THR A 64 -13.83 13.26 -1.63
C THR A 64 -13.19 13.42 -3.01
N LEU A 65 -13.68 12.65 -3.99
CA LEU A 65 -13.26 12.84 -5.39
C LEU A 65 -13.61 14.24 -5.91
N GLU A 66 -14.64 14.88 -5.37
CA GLU A 66 -15.07 16.22 -5.75
C GLU A 66 -14.09 17.29 -5.26
N ASP A 67 -13.65 17.19 -4.01
CA ASP A 67 -12.63 18.09 -3.45
C ASP A 67 -11.31 17.96 -4.21
N LEU A 68 -10.86 16.73 -4.50
CA LEU A 68 -9.66 16.48 -5.30
C LEU A 68 -9.82 16.95 -6.75
N SER A 69 -11.02 16.83 -7.32
CA SER A 69 -11.31 17.33 -8.67
C SER A 69 -11.16 18.85 -8.74
N THR A 70 -11.57 19.55 -7.69
CA THR A 70 -11.40 20.99 -7.52
C THR A 70 -9.94 21.37 -7.28
N GLU A 71 -9.24 20.68 -6.37
CA GLU A 71 -7.82 20.92 -6.06
C GLU A 71 -6.92 20.80 -7.30
N PHE A 72 -7.18 19.80 -8.15
CA PHE A 72 -6.35 19.52 -9.32
C PHE A 72 -6.91 20.04 -10.65
N GLY A 73 -8.08 20.70 -10.64
CA GLY A 73 -8.73 21.23 -11.84
C GLY A 73 -9.02 20.17 -12.92
N VAL A 74 -9.40 18.95 -12.53
CA VAL A 74 -9.75 17.88 -13.47
C VAL A 74 -11.07 17.23 -13.09
N SER A 75 -11.68 16.45 -13.99
CA SER A 75 -12.94 15.76 -13.67
C SER A 75 -12.77 14.72 -12.55
N ARG A 76 -13.87 14.43 -11.85
CA ARG A 76 -13.95 13.36 -10.84
C ARG A 76 -13.52 12.00 -11.41
N GLU A 77 -13.96 11.69 -12.63
CA GLU A 77 -13.56 10.46 -13.32
C GLU A 77 -12.05 10.43 -13.58
N ARG A 78 -11.43 11.57 -13.88
CA ARG A 78 -9.98 11.64 -14.02
C ARG A 78 -9.26 11.39 -12.70
N ILE A 79 -9.77 11.90 -11.57
CA ILE A 79 -9.22 11.58 -10.24
C ILE A 79 -9.34 10.08 -9.96
N ARG A 80 -10.50 9.48 -10.23
CA ARG A 80 -10.72 8.04 -10.07
C ARG A 80 -9.73 7.21 -10.88
N GLN A 81 -9.48 7.57 -12.14
CA GLN A 81 -8.47 6.88 -12.97
C GLN A 81 -7.07 6.99 -12.39
N ILE A 82 -6.71 8.14 -11.82
CA ILE A 82 -5.40 8.34 -11.18
C ILE A 82 -5.33 7.53 -9.88
N GLU A 83 -6.39 7.50 -9.08
CA GLU A 83 -6.50 6.70 -7.86
C GLU A 83 -6.28 5.20 -8.14
N VAL A 84 -7.00 4.65 -9.13
CA VAL A 84 -6.86 3.24 -9.53
C VAL A 84 -5.44 2.94 -10.00
N ARG A 85 -4.86 3.78 -10.87
CA ARG A 85 -3.50 3.58 -11.37
C ARG A 85 -2.45 3.68 -10.27
N ALA A 86 -2.63 4.62 -9.33
CA ALA A 86 -1.75 4.75 -8.17
C ALA A 86 -1.83 3.51 -7.29
N PHE A 87 -3.04 2.99 -7.06
CA PHE A 87 -3.25 1.76 -6.30
C PHE A 87 -2.55 0.56 -6.94
N GLU A 88 -2.74 0.34 -8.24
CA GLU A 88 -2.08 -0.76 -8.98
C GLU A 88 -0.55 -0.68 -8.91
N LYS A 89 0.02 0.54 -8.97
CA LYS A 89 1.47 0.75 -8.83
C LYS A 89 1.97 0.39 -7.44
N VAL A 90 1.28 0.86 -6.40
CA VAL A 90 1.64 0.56 -5.01
C VAL A 90 1.53 -0.93 -4.73
N GLN A 91 0.43 -1.56 -5.15
CA GLN A 91 0.22 -3.00 -4.97
C GLN A 91 1.36 -3.82 -5.59
N LYS A 92 1.73 -3.53 -6.86
CA LYS A 92 2.85 -4.20 -7.52
C LYS A 92 4.18 -3.97 -6.81
N ALA A 93 4.44 -2.74 -6.37
CA ALA A 93 5.68 -2.41 -5.69
C ALA A 93 5.80 -3.11 -4.32
N VAL A 94 4.71 -3.20 -3.55
CA VAL A 94 4.71 -3.95 -2.28
C VAL A 94 4.86 -5.45 -2.52
N GLN A 95 4.17 -6.03 -3.51
CA GLN A 95 4.33 -7.46 -3.85
C GLN A 95 5.76 -7.80 -4.26
N LEU A 96 6.43 -6.93 -5.03
CA LEU A 96 7.84 -7.10 -5.37
C LEU A 96 8.73 -7.05 -4.14
N ALA A 97 8.56 -6.03 -3.30
CA ALA A 97 9.33 -5.88 -2.06
C ALA A 97 9.11 -7.06 -1.10
N ALA A 98 7.88 -7.56 -0.98
CA ALA A 98 7.55 -8.71 -0.14
C ALA A 98 8.25 -9.98 -0.61
N ARG A 99 8.30 -10.23 -1.93
CA ARG A 99 9.02 -11.37 -2.51
C ARG A 99 10.53 -11.27 -2.27
N GLU A 100 11.11 -10.08 -2.39
CA GLU A 100 12.54 -9.86 -2.09
C GLU A 100 12.85 -10.18 -0.63
N VAL A 101 12.02 -9.71 0.31
CA VAL A 101 12.16 -10.01 1.74
C VAL A 101 12.06 -11.51 2.02
N GLN A 102 11.10 -12.21 1.41
CA GLN A 102 10.95 -13.67 1.54
C GLN A 102 12.17 -14.43 0.98
N GLN A 103 12.72 -13.99 -0.15
CA GLN A 103 13.90 -14.59 -0.76
C GLN A 103 15.14 -14.43 0.13
N ASP A 104 15.36 -13.24 0.69
CA ASP A 104 16.48 -12.98 1.60
C ASP A 104 16.38 -13.81 2.89
N GLN A 105 15.17 -13.93 3.46
CA GLN A 105 14.94 -14.76 4.65
C GLN A 105 15.19 -16.25 4.37
N THR A 106 14.73 -16.75 3.22
CA THR A 106 14.95 -18.15 2.82
C THR A 106 16.44 -18.44 2.60
N ALA A 107 17.17 -17.52 1.95
CA ALA A 107 18.61 -17.67 1.72
C ALA A 107 19.42 -17.69 3.03
N LEU A 108 19.06 -16.85 4.00
CA LEU A 108 19.68 -16.82 5.33
C LEU A 108 19.42 -18.11 6.13
N GLN A 109 18.20 -18.65 6.07
CA GLN A 109 17.86 -19.93 6.71
C GLN A 109 18.67 -21.08 6.12
N HIS A 110 18.87 -21.08 4.79
CA HIS A 110 19.58 -22.15 4.09
C HIS A 110 21.11 -22.12 4.27
N LEU A 111 21.68 -20.97 4.66
CA LEU A 111 23.11 -20.80 4.98
C LEU A 111 23.43 -21.08 6.46
N ALA A 112 22.43 -21.05 7.34
CA ALA A 112 22.57 -21.26 8.77
C ALA A 112 22.34 -22.71 9.24
N GLY A 113 21.97 -23.61 8.31
CA GLY A 113 21.82 -25.06 8.54
C GLY A 113 22.92 -25.86 7.85
#